data_AF-A0ABD0R535-F1
#
_entry.id   AF-A0ABD0R535-F1
#
_cell.length_a   1.000
_cell.length_b   1.000
_cell.length_c   1.000
_cell.angle_alpha   90.00
_cell.angle_beta   90.00
_cell.angle_gamma   90.00
#
_symmetry.space_group_name_H-M   'P 1'
#
loop_
_entity.id
_entity.type
_entity.pdbx_description
1 polymer ?
#
loop_
_entity_poly.entity_id
_entity_poly.type
_entity_poly.pdbx_seq_one_letter_code
_entity_poly.pdbx_strand_id
1 'polypeptide(L)' 'IMSAAHVCRPKNDGCDLPESCTGKSAQCPEDVFAVNGLPCKDGKGYCYNGQCPQKEEQCFK' A
#
# COMPACT_ATOMS: atom_id res chain seq x y z
N ILE A 1 -23.17 -3.86 -5.99
CA ILE A 1 -22.17 -4.88 -5.60
C ILE A 1 -21.11 -4.90 -6.69
N MET A 2 -19.83 -4.70 -6.38
CA MET A 2 -18.75 -4.71 -7.38
C MET A 2 -18.32 -6.15 -7.68
N SER A 3 -17.76 -6.44 -8.86
CA SER A 3 -17.23 -7.78 -9.18
C SER A 3 -16.13 -8.17 -8.21
N ALA A 4 -16.09 -9.44 -7.79
CA ALA A 4 -14.94 -9.98 -7.08
C ALA A 4 -13.66 -9.79 -7.92
N ALA A 5 -12.53 -9.61 -7.24
CA ALA A 5 -11.20 -9.42 -7.82
C ALA A 5 -11.01 -8.13 -8.66
N HIS A 6 -11.99 -7.24 -8.73
CA HIS A 6 -11.78 -5.90 -9.29
C HIS A 6 -10.93 -5.06 -8.33
N VAL A 7 -9.79 -4.56 -8.80
CA VAL A 7 -8.94 -3.66 -7.99
C VAL A 7 -9.67 -2.34 -7.80
N CYS A 8 -10.10 -2.06 -6.57
CA CYS A 8 -10.81 -0.83 -6.21
C CYS A 8 -9.89 0.25 -5.65
N ARG A 9 -8.74 -0.14 -5.08
CA ARG A 9 -7.67 0.79 -4.72
C ARG A 9 -6.33 0.24 -5.24
N PRO A 10 -5.62 0.98 -6.11
CA PRO A 10 -4.28 0.62 -6.53
C PRO A 10 -3.28 0.93 -5.40
N LYS A 11 -2.15 0.21 -5.39
CA LYS A 11 -1.04 0.53 -4.50
C LYS A 11 -0.38 1.87 -4.89
N ASN A 12 0.05 2.64 -3.89
CA ASN A 12 0.77 3.90 -4.06
C ASN A 12 2.29 3.74 -4.13
N ASP A 13 2.88 2.77 -3.41
CA ASP A 13 4.33 2.52 -3.40
C ASP A 13 4.63 1.02 -3.14
N GLY A 14 5.92 0.66 -3.07
CA GLY A 14 6.37 -0.70 -2.75
C GLY A 14 5.97 -1.21 -1.36
N CYS A 15 5.55 -0.32 -0.46
CA CYS A 15 5.06 -0.66 0.88
C CYS A 15 3.54 -0.77 0.98
N ASP A 16 2.83 -0.57 -0.12
CA ASP A 16 1.38 -0.50 -0.17
C ASP A 16 0.82 -1.68 -0.99
N LEU A 17 -0.30 -2.25 -0.56
CA LEU A 17 -0.91 -3.42 -1.22
C LEU A 17 -2.19 -3.00 -1.94
N PRO A 18 -2.51 -3.53 -3.13
CA PRO A 18 -3.76 -3.19 -3.78
C PRO A 18 -4.94 -3.94 -3.13
N GLU A 19 -6.06 -3.26 -2.92
CA GLU A 19 -7.30 -3.89 -2.47
C GLU A 19 -8.20 -4.20 -3.65
N SER A 20 -8.74 -5.41 -3.59
CA SER A 20 -9.69 -5.91 -4.57
C SER A 20 -11.05 -6.12 -3.92
N CYS A 21 -12.10 -5.76 -4.65
CA CYS A 21 -13.48 -6.01 -4.25
C CYS A 21 -13.69 -7.50 -3.96
N THR A 22 -14.44 -7.78 -2.90
CA THR A 22 -14.75 -9.15 -2.48
C THR A 22 -15.94 -9.76 -3.23
N GLY A 23 -16.68 -8.97 -4.00
CA GLY A 23 -17.95 -9.41 -4.58
C GLY A 23 -19.14 -9.37 -3.62
N LYS A 24 -18.93 -8.97 -2.35
CA LYS A 24 -19.97 -8.99 -1.30
C LYS A 24 -20.49 -7.60 -0.93
N SER A 25 -19.74 -6.55 -1.22
CA SER A 25 -20.08 -5.15 -0.95
C SER A 25 -19.81 -4.27 -2.18
N ALA A 26 -20.37 -3.07 -2.19
CA ALA A 26 -19.98 -2.01 -3.12
C ALA A 26 -18.80 -1.16 -2.58
N GLN A 27 -18.47 -1.31 -1.30
CA GLN A 27 -17.31 -0.65 -0.69
C GLN A 27 -16.04 -1.47 -0.93
N CYS A 28 -14.93 -0.76 -1.15
CA CYS A 28 -13.61 -1.36 -1.13
C CYS A 28 -13.29 -1.84 0.31
N PRO A 29 -12.54 -2.94 0.49
CA PRO A 29 -12.00 -3.31 1.79
C PRO A 29 -11.17 -2.19 2.44
N GLU A 30 -10.88 -2.33 3.73
CA GLU A 30 -9.95 -1.43 4.42
C GLU A 30 -8.57 -1.45 3.77
N ASP A 31 -7.90 -0.29 3.82
CA ASP A 31 -6.54 -0.10 3.31
C ASP A 31 -5.55 -0.95 4.12
N VAL A 32 -4.84 -1.83 3.43
CA VAL A 32 -3.82 -2.70 3.99
C VAL A 32 -2.48 -2.48 3.30
N PHE A 33 -1.42 -2.58 4.09
CA PHE A 33 -0.05 -2.32 3.64
C PHE A 33 0.88 -3.49 3.91
N ALA A 34 2.05 -3.46 3.28
CA ALA A 34 3.11 -4.41 3.54
C ALA A 34 3.55 -4.32 5.01
N VAL A 35 4.06 -5.44 5.53
CA VAL A 35 4.50 -5.51 6.93
C VAL A 35 5.56 -4.45 7.23
N ASN A 36 5.42 -3.82 8.39
CA ASN A 36 6.41 -2.86 8.88
C ASN A 36 7.79 -3.53 8.99
N GLY A 37 8.84 -2.83 8.58
CA GLY A 37 10.21 -3.36 8.56
C GLY A 37 10.60 -4.12 7.29
N LEU A 38 9.71 -4.28 6.31
CA LEU A 38 10.08 -4.82 5.00
C LEU A 38 11.03 -3.84 4.28
N PRO A 39 12.19 -4.28 3.73
CA PRO A 39 13.06 -3.41 2.95
C PRO A 39 12.32 -2.84 1.72
N CYS A 40 12.51 -1.55 1.44
CA CYS A 40 11.86 -0.85 0.34
C CYS A 40 12.84 0.06 -0.40
N LYS A 41 12.46 0.49 -1.63
CA LYS A 41 13.28 1.35 -2.52
C LYS A 41 14.72 0.85 -2.64
N ASP A 42 14.88 -0.41 -3.03
CA ASP A 42 16.18 -1.08 -3.20
C ASP A 42 17.03 -1.12 -1.91
N GLY A 43 16.37 -1.25 -0.75
CA GLY A 43 17.04 -1.38 0.55
C GLY A 43 17.46 -0.04 1.18
N LYS A 44 17.00 1.09 0.63
CA LYS A 44 17.28 2.43 1.16
C LYS A 44 16.38 2.83 2.33
N GLY A 45 15.34 2.04 2.61
CA GLY A 45 14.44 2.29 3.73
C GLY A 45 13.69 1.03 4.13
N TYR A 46 12.78 1.21 5.09
CA TYR A 46 11.92 0.14 5.60
C TYR A 46 10.48 0.62 5.61
N CYS A 47 9.56 -0.28 5.25
CA CYS A 47 8.15 0.03 5.25
C CYS A 47 7.65 0.40 6.64
N TYR A 48 6.84 1.45 6.69
CA TYR A 48 6.14 1.88 7.88
C TYR A 48 4.78 2.47 7.49
N ASN A 49 3.69 1.82 7.91
CA ASN A 49 2.30 2.23 7.65
C ASN A 49 2.03 2.57 6.17
N GLY A 50 2.41 1.68 5.26
CA GLY A 50 2.16 1.84 3.82
C GLY A 50 3.16 2.73 3.08
N GLN A 51 4.11 3.36 3.78
CA GLN A 51 5.09 4.27 3.20
C GLN A 51 6.50 3.72 3.32
N CYS A 52 7.39 4.14 2.42
CA CYS A 52 8.84 3.93 2.51
C CYS A 52 9.52 5.25 2.91
N PRO A 53 9.49 5.67 4.19
CA PRO A 53 10.13 6.90 4.61
C PRO A 53 11.64 6.83 4.38
N GLN A 54 12.16 7.79 3.61
CA GLN A 54 13.60 7.98 3.41
C GLN A 54 14.04 9.30 4.00
N LYS A 55 15.20 9.29 4.65
CA LYS A 55 15.76 10.49 5.27
C LYS A 55 15.96 11.60 4.24
N GLU A 56 16.47 11.24 3.06
CA GLU A 56 16.72 12.19 1.97
C GLU A 56 15.42 12.86 1.54
N GLU A 57 14.38 12.09 1.22
CA GLU A 57 13.06 12.60 0.81
C GLU A 57 12.40 13.46 1.90
N GLN A 58 12.62 13.15 3.18
CA GLN A 58 12.12 13.93 4.30
C GLN A 58 12.84 15.27 4.45
N CYS A 59 14.13 15.36 4.12
CA CYS A 59 14.91 16.60 4.19
C CYS A 59 14.62 17.57 3.03
N PHE A 60 14.06 17.09 1.92
CA PHE A 60 13.67 17.91 0.77
C PHE A 60 12.19 18.31 0.76
N LYS A 61 11.44 17.93 1.80
CA LYS A 61 10.07 18.37 2.05
C LYS A 61 10.04 19.72 2.74
#